data_AF-A0A660XGL7-F1
#
_entry.id   AF-A0A660XGL7-F1
#
_cell.length_a   1.000
_cell.length_b   1.000
_cell.length_c   1.000
_cell.angle_alpha   90.00
_cell.angle_beta   90.00
_cell.angle_gamma   90.00
#
_symmetry.space_group_name_H-M   'P 1'
#
loop_
_entity.id
_entity.type
_entity.pdbx_description
1 polymer ?
#
loop_
_entity_poly.entity_id
_entity_poly.type
_entity_poly.pdbx_seq_one_letter_code
_entity_poly.pdbx_strand_id
1 'polypeptide(L)'
;IEGCNDYQGNGAFLMDLRQEFGTDLLFIVAHPPCCGNNNDRQMEIDAIMAFIRDAKGIGGDLTLQSNTPIVIVGDMNLVGYAQQLETLLTGDIVDINSFGSSFTPDWDGSNFADLMPRLTDLPMFFTWYEENNSFSPGRLDFIIFSDSVLEPANSFVLFTPEMSLDTLELYGLQAEDATIASDHLPVVADFSFSSGNGTHSGSGLLQPNDFKLEQNYPNPFNSNTIIKFILPQKSEVNLAVYDINGEFVKTLLSSKLAIGSYSILWDGTEESGIEVSSGVYICNFEFGCYSKHKKMILIR
;
A
#
# COMPACT_ATOMS: atom_id res chain seq x y z
N ILE A 1 19.19 8.70 -6.95
CA ILE A 1 20.21 7.66 -6.71
C ILE A 1 21.28 7.89 -7.76
N GLU A 2 22.38 8.55 -7.41
CA GLU A 2 23.49 8.71 -8.35
C GLU A 2 24.21 7.36 -8.47
N GLY A 3 24.07 6.70 -9.62
CA GLY A 3 24.80 5.47 -9.93
C GLY A 3 26.28 5.75 -10.24
N CYS A 4 27.11 4.72 -10.16
CA CYS A 4 28.52 4.84 -10.56
C CYS A 4 28.58 4.98 -12.10
N ASN A 5 29.19 6.05 -12.62
CA ASN A 5 29.41 6.39 -14.05
C ASN A 5 28.26 7.06 -14.86
N ASP A 6 27.54 8.06 -14.33
CA ASP A 6 26.57 8.87 -15.12
C ASP A 6 25.45 8.06 -15.83
N TYR A 7 25.29 6.76 -15.51
CA TYR A 7 24.28 5.91 -16.15
C TYR A 7 22.89 6.26 -15.62
N GLN A 8 22.08 6.85 -16.50
CA GLN A 8 20.72 7.33 -16.30
C GLN A 8 19.68 6.18 -16.23
N GLY A 9 19.92 5.15 -15.40
CA GLY A 9 19.06 3.95 -15.36
C GLY A 9 18.10 3.87 -14.17
N ASN A 10 18.50 4.38 -13.01
CA ASN A 10 17.80 4.16 -11.75
C ASN A 10 17.06 5.43 -11.27
N GLY A 11 15.83 5.28 -10.78
CA GLY A 11 14.99 6.35 -10.27
C GLY A 11 14.33 5.96 -8.95
N ALA A 12 14.24 6.92 -8.02
CA ALA A 12 13.49 6.76 -6.77
C ALA A 12 12.43 7.85 -6.67
N PHE A 13 11.21 7.46 -6.36
CA PHE A 13 10.04 8.31 -6.35
C PHE A 13 9.30 8.10 -5.04
N LEU A 14 9.13 9.17 -4.25
CA LEU A 14 8.20 9.15 -3.14
C LEU A 14 6.83 9.56 -3.69
N MET A 15 5.92 8.60 -3.78
CA MET A 15 4.59 8.80 -4.37
C MET A 15 3.55 9.02 -3.28
N ASP A 16 2.85 10.15 -3.35
CA ASP A 16 1.65 10.40 -2.54
C ASP A 16 0.54 9.47 -3.07
N LEU A 17 0.23 8.42 -2.29
CA LEU A 17 -0.80 7.45 -2.67
C LEU A 17 -2.24 7.99 -2.53
N ARG A 18 -2.38 9.23 -2.08
CA ARG A 18 -3.59 9.91 -1.63
C ARG A 18 -3.93 9.54 -0.20
N GLN A 19 -4.68 10.45 0.42
CA GLN A 19 -5.04 10.43 1.83
C GLN A 19 -5.73 9.13 2.29
N GLU A 20 -6.41 8.41 1.40
CA GLU A 20 -7.11 7.15 1.71
C GLU A 20 -6.19 6.02 2.16
N PHE A 21 -4.90 6.05 1.79
CA PHE A 21 -3.90 5.06 2.21
C PHE A 21 -3.11 5.51 3.44
N GLY A 22 -3.09 6.80 3.76
CA GLY A 22 -2.45 7.33 4.97
C GLY A 22 -0.93 7.20 5.03
N THR A 23 -0.29 6.85 3.91
CA THR A 23 1.16 6.73 3.78
C THR A 23 1.54 6.99 2.32
N ASP A 24 2.75 7.49 2.12
CA ASP A 24 3.37 7.57 0.80
C ASP A 24 3.93 6.19 0.41
N LEU A 25 4.35 6.01 -0.84
CA LEU A 25 5.07 4.82 -1.30
C LEU A 25 6.43 5.25 -1.83
N LEU A 26 7.50 4.68 -1.27
CA LEU A 26 8.80 4.76 -1.93
C LEU A 26 8.85 3.72 -3.04
N PHE A 27 8.84 4.20 -4.28
CA PHE A 27 8.90 3.39 -5.48
C PHE A 27 10.24 3.61 -6.20
N ILE A 28 11.01 2.55 -6.31
CA ILE A 28 12.31 2.56 -6.97
C ILE A 28 12.21 1.75 -8.26
N VAL A 29 12.62 2.35 -9.37
CA VAL A 29 12.77 1.67 -10.66
C VAL A 29 14.26 1.58 -10.94
N ALA A 30 14.77 0.37 -11.20
CA ALA A 30 16.18 0.15 -11.47
C ALA A 30 16.40 -0.66 -12.74
N HIS A 31 17.52 -0.38 -13.41
CA HIS A 31 17.99 -1.10 -14.57
C HIS A 31 19.53 -1.17 -14.55
N PRO A 32 20.11 -1.97 -13.64
CA PRO A 32 21.54 -2.08 -13.50
C PRO A 32 22.20 -2.78 -14.71
N PRO A 33 23.53 -2.61 -14.89
CA PRO A 33 24.26 -3.12 -16.05
C PRO A 33 23.99 -4.60 -16.35
N CYS A 34 23.89 -4.96 -17.63
CA CYS A 34 23.53 -6.29 -18.08
C CYS A 34 24.73 -7.25 -18.25
N CYS A 35 24.42 -8.49 -18.64
CA CYS A 35 25.38 -9.52 -19.06
C CYS A 35 26.46 -9.81 -17.99
N GLY A 36 27.74 -9.82 -18.41
CA GLY A 36 28.87 -10.20 -17.56
C GLY A 36 29.34 -9.11 -16.59
N ASN A 37 28.70 -7.94 -16.56
CA ASN A 37 29.15 -6.80 -15.74
C ASN A 37 28.71 -6.91 -14.27
N ASN A 38 29.17 -7.97 -13.60
CA ASN A 38 28.74 -8.31 -12.26
C ASN A 38 29.17 -7.30 -11.19
N ASN A 39 30.34 -6.67 -11.36
CA ASN A 39 30.88 -5.75 -10.36
C ASN A 39 30.12 -4.42 -10.38
N ASP A 40 29.87 -3.85 -11.56
CA ASP A 40 29.13 -2.58 -11.65
C ASP A 40 27.67 -2.76 -11.23
N ARG A 41 27.05 -3.90 -11.59
CA ARG A 41 25.72 -4.27 -11.09
C ARG A 41 25.68 -4.41 -9.57
N GLN A 42 26.70 -4.99 -8.94
CA GLN A 42 26.77 -5.04 -7.47
C GLN A 42 26.92 -3.64 -6.86
N MET A 43 27.76 -2.77 -7.44
CA MET A 43 27.92 -1.39 -6.95
C MET A 43 26.62 -0.58 -7.04
N GLU A 44 25.84 -0.73 -8.11
CA GLU A 44 24.54 -0.06 -8.21
C GLU A 44 23.51 -0.59 -7.20
N ILE A 45 23.52 -1.90 -6.94
CA ILE A 45 22.67 -2.52 -5.92
C ILE A 45 23.04 -2.03 -4.52
N ASP A 46 24.34 -1.97 -4.19
CA ASP A 46 24.83 -1.41 -2.93
C ASP A 46 24.38 0.05 -2.77
N ALA A 47 24.43 0.84 -3.86
CA ALA A 47 23.98 2.23 -3.86
C ALA A 47 22.46 2.37 -3.62
N ILE A 48 21.65 1.49 -4.23
CA ILE A 48 20.19 1.45 -3.99
C ILE A 48 19.92 1.15 -2.51
N MET A 49 20.59 0.14 -1.95
CA MET A 49 20.37 -0.25 -0.55
C MET A 49 20.89 0.81 0.43
N ALA A 50 21.99 1.49 0.12
CA ALA A 50 22.46 2.63 0.91
C ALA A 50 21.50 3.82 0.87
N PHE A 51 20.89 4.10 -0.28
CA PHE A 51 19.85 5.13 -0.41
C PHE A 51 18.63 4.78 0.45
N ILE A 52 18.16 3.52 0.44
CA ILE A 52 17.04 3.10 1.28
C ILE A 52 17.40 3.23 2.77
N ARG A 53 18.61 2.84 3.17
CA ARG A 53 19.10 2.99 4.54
C ARG A 53 19.11 4.46 4.98
N ASP A 54 19.61 5.36 4.13
CA ASP A 54 19.61 6.81 4.38
C ASP A 54 18.19 7.35 4.49
N ALA A 55 17.30 6.96 3.56
CA ALA A 55 15.91 7.39 3.54
C ALA A 55 15.13 6.95 4.78
N LYS A 56 15.49 5.82 5.40
CA LYS A 56 14.92 5.36 6.68
C LYS A 56 15.53 6.07 7.91
N GLY A 57 16.65 6.76 7.74
CA GLY A 57 17.31 7.55 8.78
C GLY A 57 16.73 8.95 8.93
N ILE A 58 16.82 9.52 10.14
CA ILE A 58 16.41 10.92 10.38
C ILE A 58 17.45 11.86 9.80
N GLY A 59 17.02 12.78 8.92
CA GLY A 59 17.86 13.86 8.42
C GLY A 59 18.71 13.52 7.18
N GLY A 60 18.40 12.41 6.50
CA GLY A 60 18.88 12.13 5.16
C GLY A 60 18.27 13.04 4.09
N ASP A 61 18.69 12.89 2.84
CA ASP A 61 18.18 13.69 1.70
C ASP A 61 16.67 13.48 1.49
N LEU A 62 16.21 12.28 1.83
CA LEU A 62 14.82 11.89 2.00
C LEU A 62 14.66 11.34 3.42
N THR A 63 13.51 11.56 4.07
CA THR A 63 13.20 10.89 5.34
C THR A 63 11.82 10.28 5.26
N LEU A 64 11.76 8.96 5.22
CA LEU A 64 10.54 8.19 5.20
C LEU A 64 9.90 8.16 6.59
N GLN A 65 8.57 8.14 6.61
CA GLN A 65 7.85 7.81 7.83
C GLN A 65 8.02 6.32 8.13
N SER A 66 7.99 5.94 9.41
CA SER A 66 8.00 4.53 9.78
C SER A 66 6.81 3.81 9.12
N ASN A 67 7.04 2.59 8.65
CA ASN A 67 6.05 1.78 7.93
C ASN A 67 5.64 2.35 6.55
N THR A 68 6.38 3.31 5.99
CA THR A 68 6.22 3.68 4.57
C THR A 68 6.54 2.47 3.69
N PRO A 69 5.60 1.97 2.86
CA PRO A 69 5.87 0.91 1.91
C PRO A 69 7.04 1.24 0.99
N ILE A 70 7.83 0.22 0.70
CA ILE A 70 8.98 0.29 -0.20
C ILE A 70 8.80 -0.79 -1.25
N VAL A 71 8.88 -0.40 -2.52
CA VAL A 71 8.85 -1.32 -3.67
C VAL A 71 9.99 -0.96 -4.62
N ILE A 72 10.76 -1.97 -5.01
CA ILE A 72 11.86 -1.89 -5.98
C ILE A 72 11.48 -2.76 -7.17
N VAL A 73 11.44 -2.18 -8.36
CA VAL A 73 11.07 -2.87 -9.60
C VAL A 73 12.09 -2.63 -10.72
N GLY A 74 12.05 -3.48 -11.74
CA GLY A 74 12.71 -3.25 -13.02
C GLY A 74 13.49 -4.45 -13.53
N ASP A 75 14.12 -4.28 -14.69
CA ASP A 75 15.05 -5.25 -15.27
C ASP A 75 16.37 -5.22 -14.50
N MET A 76 16.46 -6.07 -13.49
CA MET A 76 17.61 -6.12 -12.59
C MET A 76 18.82 -6.84 -13.22
N ASN A 77 18.65 -7.47 -14.40
CA ASN A 77 19.72 -8.21 -15.07
C ASN A 77 20.48 -9.17 -14.11
N LEU A 78 19.77 -9.82 -13.16
CA LEU A 78 20.37 -10.65 -12.10
C LEU A 78 20.83 -11.99 -12.65
N VAL A 79 21.95 -11.93 -13.36
CA VAL A 79 22.71 -13.07 -13.86
C VAL A 79 24.08 -13.09 -13.21
N GLY A 80 24.63 -14.30 -13.03
CA GLY A 80 25.95 -14.48 -12.43
C GLY A 80 25.90 -14.56 -10.90
N TYR A 81 26.26 -13.47 -10.21
CA TYR A 81 26.46 -13.50 -8.75
C TYR A 81 25.14 -13.44 -7.97
N ALA A 82 24.88 -14.47 -7.16
CA ALA A 82 23.73 -14.51 -6.25
C ALA A 82 23.75 -13.37 -5.21
N GLN A 83 24.94 -12.86 -4.87
CA GLN A 83 25.14 -11.76 -3.92
C GLN A 83 24.30 -10.52 -4.26
N GLN A 84 24.05 -10.26 -5.54
CA GLN A 84 23.28 -9.10 -5.99
C GLN A 84 21.82 -9.17 -5.51
N LEU A 85 21.18 -10.34 -5.67
CA LEU A 85 19.85 -10.58 -5.13
C LEU A 85 19.87 -10.60 -3.60
N GLU A 86 20.88 -11.25 -3.00
CA GLU A 86 21.04 -11.31 -1.55
C GLU A 86 21.13 -9.91 -0.93
N THR A 87 21.87 -9.00 -1.56
CA THR A 87 22.00 -7.60 -1.11
C THR A 87 20.65 -6.88 -1.15
N LEU A 88 19.90 -7.02 -2.26
CA LEU A 88 18.56 -6.40 -2.39
C LEU A 88 17.57 -6.90 -1.32
N LEU A 89 17.63 -8.19 -0.97
CA LEU A 89 16.71 -8.79 0.00
C LEU A 89 17.13 -8.52 1.44
N THR A 90 18.42 -8.63 1.74
CA THR A 90 18.93 -8.65 3.12
C THR A 90 19.48 -7.31 3.60
N GLY A 91 19.76 -6.38 2.68
CA GLY A 91 20.49 -5.15 2.99
C GLY A 91 21.98 -5.35 3.30
N ASP A 92 22.54 -6.52 2.94
CA ASP A 92 23.97 -6.82 3.08
C ASP A 92 24.82 -6.12 2.00
N ILE A 93 25.23 -4.89 2.29
CA ILE A 93 26.02 -4.05 1.40
C ILE A 93 27.45 -4.57 1.31
N VAL A 94 27.94 -4.81 0.10
CA VAL A 94 29.27 -5.40 -0.13
C VAL A 94 30.36 -4.33 -0.03
N ASP A 95 30.24 -3.22 -0.75
CA ASP A 95 31.19 -2.10 -0.65
C ASP A 95 30.80 -1.12 0.47
N ILE A 96 31.00 -1.57 1.70
CA ILE A 96 30.72 -0.77 2.90
C ILE A 96 31.56 0.51 3.01
N ASN A 97 32.70 0.59 2.31
CA ASN A 97 33.57 1.76 2.36
C ASN A 97 32.97 2.91 1.54
N SER A 98 32.37 2.59 0.40
CA SER A 98 31.71 3.57 -0.46
C SER A 98 30.27 3.84 -0.04
N PHE A 99 29.54 2.79 0.38
CA PHE A 99 28.10 2.83 0.57
C PHE A 99 27.64 2.67 2.02
N GLY A 100 28.57 2.61 2.98
CA GLY A 100 28.26 2.48 4.41
C GLY A 100 27.83 1.08 4.83
N SER A 101 27.54 0.90 6.12
CA SER A 101 27.27 -0.42 6.70
C SER A 101 25.97 -1.08 6.21
N SER A 102 25.96 -2.40 6.16
CA SER A 102 24.74 -3.21 6.01
C SER A 102 23.67 -2.85 7.05
N PHE A 103 22.42 -3.13 6.74
CA PHE A 103 21.26 -2.85 7.59
C PHE A 103 20.13 -3.84 7.31
N THR A 104 19.11 -3.86 8.16
CA THR A 104 17.92 -4.66 7.92
C THR A 104 16.88 -3.84 7.16
N PRO A 105 16.47 -4.26 5.95
CA PRO A 105 15.76 -3.39 5.03
C PRO A 105 14.28 -3.20 5.35
N ASP A 106 13.60 -4.19 5.93
CA ASP A 106 12.18 -4.07 6.27
C ASP A 106 11.95 -3.41 7.65
N TRP A 107 10.72 -2.97 7.93
CA TRP A 107 10.35 -2.18 9.12
C TRP A 107 10.24 -3.01 10.40
N ASP A 108 9.91 -4.30 10.28
CA ASP A 108 9.79 -5.22 11.40
C ASP A 108 11.11 -5.91 11.76
N GLY A 109 12.21 -5.55 11.09
CA GLY A 109 13.52 -6.17 11.26
C GLY A 109 13.69 -7.47 10.49
N SER A 110 12.89 -7.69 9.45
CA SER A 110 13.09 -8.78 8.48
C SER A 110 13.72 -8.30 7.16
N ASN A 111 13.93 -9.24 6.24
CA ASN A 111 14.41 -8.99 4.89
C ASN A 111 13.25 -8.51 4.01
N PHE A 112 13.53 -7.85 2.89
CA PHE A 112 12.52 -7.67 1.86
C PHE A 112 12.11 -9.00 1.24
N ALA A 113 10.89 -9.03 0.72
CA ALA A 113 10.35 -10.16 -0.01
C ALA A 113 10.59 -10.02 -1.52
N ASP A 114 10.80 -11.15 -2.18
CA ASP A 114 10.87 -11.27 -3.63
C ASP A 114 9.53 -11.79 -4.20
N LEU A 115 8.85 -10.99 -5.01
CA LEU A 115 7.62 -11.45 -5.67
C LEU A 115 7.96 -12.37 -6.84
N MET A 116 7.42 -13.60 -6.81
CA MET A 116 7.61 -14.62 -7.86
C MET A 116 6.31 -14.88 -8.63
N PRO A 117 5.85 -13.94 -9.49
CA PRO A 117 4.63 -14.12 -10.27
C PRO A 117 4.80 -15.21 -11.32
N ARG A 118 3.71 -15.93 -11.59
CA ARG A 118 3.68 -16.95 -12.64
C ARG A 118 3.21 -16.37 -13.96
N LEU A 119 3.60 -17.00 -15.06
CA LEU A 119 3.05 -16.73 -16.38
C LEU A 119 1.55 -17.01 -16.42
N THR A 120 0.84 -16.25 -17.25
CA THR A 120 -0.54 -16.57 -17.64
C THR A 120 -0.62 -17.97 -18.23
N ASP A 121 -1.53 -18.79 -17.72
CA ASP A 121 -1.80 -20.18 -18.12
C ASP A 121 -0.61 -21.17 -18.03
N LEU A 122 0.52 -20.78 -17.40
CA LEU A 122 1.70 -21.64 -17.27
C LEU A 122 2.37 -21.60 -15.88
N PRO A 123 2.85 -22.75 -15.37
CA PRO A 123 3.56 -22.82 -14.09
C PRO A 123 5.05 -22.41 -14.22
N MET A 124 5.33 -21.36 -14.98
CA MET A 124 6.68 -20.78 -15.18
C MET A 124 6.72 -19.34 -14.66
N PHE A 125 7.89 -18.73 -14.55
CA PHE A 125 8.05 -17.37 -13.98
C PHE A 125 9.20 -16.57 -14.64
N PHE A 126 9.56 -16.90 -15.88
CA PHE A 126 10.52 -16.09 -16.64
C PHE A 126 9.89 -14.77 -17.05
N THR A 127 10.71 -13.75 -17.21
CA THR A 127 10.28 -12.40 -17.58
C THR A 127 11.00 -11.89 -18.82
N TRP A 128 12.02 -12.60 -19.28
CA TRP A 128 12.66 -12.41 -20.58
C TRP A 128 12.47 -13.66 -21.44
N TYR A 129 12.01 -13.47 -22.67
CA TYR A 129 11.74 -14.53 -23.63
C TYR A 129 12.01 -14.05 -25.06
N GLU A 130 12.80 -14.82 -25.80
CA GLU A 130 13.00 -14.60 -27.22
C GLU A 130 12.93 -15.93 -27.96
N GLU A 131 12.09 -15.99 -28.99
CA GLU A 131 11.95 -17.18 -29.82
C GLU A 131 13.23 -17.39 -30.65
N ASN A 132 13.71 -18.63 -30.73
CA ASN A 132 14.92 -19.01 -31.48
C ASN A 132 16.25 -18.39 -30.97
N ASN A 133 16.31 -17.94 -29.71
CA ASN A 133 17.56 -17.54 -29.09
C ASN A 133 18.35 -18.75 -28.54
N SER A 134 19.67 -18.62 -28.49
CA SER A 134 20.62 -19.55 -27.85
C SER A 134 20.54 -19.57 -26.32
N PHE A 135 19.95 -18.55 -25.70
CA PHE A 135 19.73 -18.49 -24.26
C PHE A 135 18.33 -19.02 -23.90
N SER A 136 18.24 -19.76 -22.79
CA SER A 136 16.95 -20.15 -22.23
C SER A 136 16.21 -18.93 -21.66
N PRO A 137 14.87 -18.93 -21.66
CA PRO A 137 14.09 -17.88 -21.00
C PRO A 137 14.54 -17.69 -19.55
N GLY A 138 14.66 -16.43 -19.14
CA GLY A 138 15.26 -16.02 -17.87
C GLY A 138 14.34 -15.11 -17.07
N ARG A 139 14.52 -15.07 -15.75
CA ARG A 139 13.88 -14.07 -14.90
C ARG A 139 14.87 -12.93 -14.65
N LEU A 140 14.62 -11.79 -15.29
CA LEU A 140 15.47 -10.60 -15.21
C LEU A 140 14.74 -9.43 -14.56
N ASP A 141 13.42 -9.37 -14.73
CA ASP A 141 12.53 -8.41 -14.06
C ASP A 141 12.08 -8.89 -12.68
N PHE A 142 12.24 -8.03 -11.68
CA PHE A 142 11.92 -8.32 -10.27
C PHE A 142 10.96 -7.28 -9.69
N ILE A 143 10.20 -7.71 -8.69
CA ILE A 143 9.44 -6.84 -7.78
C ILE A 143 9.84 -7.25 -6.36
N ILE A 144 10.66 -6.42 -5.72
CA ILE A 144 11.13 -6.61 -4.34
C ILE A 144 10.41 -5.60 -3.46
N PHE A 145 9.89 -6.02 -2.32
CA PHE A 145 9.02 -5.17 -1.52
C PHE A 145 9.11 -5.43 -0.01
N SER A 146 8.66 -4.44 0.77
CA SER A 146 8.53 -4.52 2.22
C SER A 146 7.25 -5.27 2.62
N ASP A 147 7.34 -6.57 2.92
CA ASP A 147 6.18 -7.42 3.22
C ASP A 147 5.65 -7.24 4.66
N SER A 148 6.41 -6.54 5.51
CA SER A 148 5.92 -6.10 6.83
C SER A 148 4.71 -5.15 6.74
N VAL A 149 4.53 -4.47 5.59
CA VAL A 149 3.47 -3.48 5.35
C VAL A 149 2.70 -3.68 4.05
N LEU A 150 3.16 -4.56 3.15
CA LEU A 150 2.46 -4.91 1.92
C LEU A 150 2.18 -6.42 1.83
N GLU A 151 0.97 -6.75 1.38
CA GLU A 151 0.53 -8.11 1.08
C GLU A 151 0.15 -8.20 -0.41
N PRO A 152 0.82 -9.06 -1.21
CA PRO A 152 0.45 -9.29 -2.61
C PRO A 152 -0.97 -9.87 -2.70
N ALA A 153 -1.84 -9.25 -3.50
CA ALA A 153 -3.20 -9.71 -3.73
C ALA A 153 -3.29 -10.57 -5.00
N ASN A 154 -2.92 -10.02 -6.15
CA ASN A 154 -2.82 -10.73 -7.43
C ASN A 154 -1.46 -10.45 -8.05
N SER A 155 -0.93 -11.40 -8.82
CA SER A 155 0.25 -11.14 -9.62
C SER A 155 0.35 -12.13 -10.78
N PHE A 156 0.90 -11.67 -11.91
CA PHE A 156 1.16 -12.51 -13.07
C PHE A 156 2.24 -11.89 -13.96
N VAL A 157 2.85 -12.73 -14.80
CA VAL A 157 3.64 -12.31 -15.96
C VAL A 157 2.78 -12.52 -17.19
N LEU A 158 2.55 -11.48 -17.98
CA LEU A 158 1.72 -11.58 -19.18
C LEU A 158 2.48 -12.31 -20.29
N PHE A 159 2.07 -13.53 -20.61
CA PHE A 159 2.62 -14.33 -21.69
C PHE A 159 1.50 -14.85 -22.59
N THR A 160 1.15 -14.04 -23.58
CA THR A 160 0.05 -14.31 -24.52
C THR A 160 0.22 -15.55 -25.40
N PRO A 161 1.44 -16.04 -25.76
CA PRO A 161 1.57 -17.18 -26.67
C PRO A 161 0.93 -18.48 -26.17
N GLU A 162 0.83 -18.66 -24.85
CA GLU A 162 0.35 -19.90 -24.23
C GLU A 162 -0.99 -19.72 -23.52
N MET A 163 -1.60 -18.54 -23.63
CA MET A 163 -2.97 -18.32 -23.18
C MET A 163 -3.95 -19.13 -24.04
N SER A 164 -4.96 -19.72 -23.40
CA SER A 164 -6.03 -20.41 -24.13
C SER A 164 -6.78 -19.47 -25.09
N LEU A 165 -7.27 -20.02 -26.22
CA LEU A 165 -8.03 -19.24 -27.21
C LEU A 165 -9.24 -18.52 -26.60
N ASP A 166 -9.96 -19.18 -25.68
CA ASP A 166 -11.10 -18.59 -24.98
C ASP A 166 -10.67 -17.38 -24.13
N THR A 167 -9.50 -17.44 -23.51
CA THR A 167 -8.96 -16.35 -22.67
C THR A 167 -8.47 -15.18 -23.55
N LEU A 168 -7.79 -15.48 -24.66
CA LEU A 168 -7.41 -14.47 -25.65
C LEU A 168 -8.64 -13.74 -26.20
N GLU A 169 -9.70 -14.47 -26.58
CA GLU A 169 -10.95 -13.88 -27.06
C GLU A 169 -11.65 -13.04 -25.97
N LEU A 170 -11.72 -13.54 -24.73
CA LEU A 170 -12.35 -12.85 -23.62
C LEU A 170 -11.74 -11.47 -23.35
N TYR A 171 -10.41 -11.35 -23.46
CA TYR A 171 -9.68 -10.11 -23.19
C TYR A 171 -9.31 -9.32 -24.44
N GLY A 172 -9.68 -9.80 -25.64
CA GLY A 172 -9.37 -9.13 -26.90
C GLY A 172 -7.88 -9.08 -27.23
N LEU A 173 -7.14 -10.12 -26.85
CA LEU A 173 -5.70 -10.26 -27.08
C LEU A 173 -5.39 -11.21 -28.24
N GLN A 174 -4.22 -11.03 -28.85
CA GLN A 174 -3.63 -11.96 -29.81
C GLN A 174 -2.48 -12.72 -29.16
N ALA A 175 -2.21 -13.94 -29.65
CA ALA A 175 -1.17 -14.81 -29.08
C ALA A 175 0.21 -14.15 -29.06
N GLU A 176 0.52 -13.28 -30.03
CA GLU A 176 1.83 -12.65 -30.17
C GLU A 176 1.91 -11.24 -29.53
N ASP A 177 0.84 -10.75 -28.91
CA ASP A 177 0.79 -9.35 -28.40
C ASP A 177 1.93 -9.06 -27.42
N ALA A 178 2.18 -9.96 -26.45
CA ALA A 178 3.23 -9.76 -25.47
C ALA A 178 4.64 -9.80 -26.10
N THR A 179 4.89 -10.75 -26.99
CA THR A 179 6.23 -11.00 -27.57
C THR A 179 6.57 -10.08 -28.75
N ILE A 180 5.58 -9.46 -29.40
CA ILE A 180 5.80 -8.39 -30.40
C ILE A 180 6.05 -7.06 -29.69
N ALA A 181 5.37 -6.82 -28.57
CA ALA A 181 5.50 -5.55 -27.85
C ALA A 181 6.90 -5.38 -27.23
N SER A 182 7.50 -6.47 -26.73
CA SER A 182 8.78 -6.46 -26.03
C SER A 182 9.36 -7.87 -25.91
N ASP A 183 10.68 -7.98 -25.81
CA ASP A 183 11.42 -9.21 -25.46
C ASP A 183 11.42 -9.47 -23.94
N HIS A 184 11.14 -8.43 -23.15
CA HIS A 184 10.72 -8.54 -21.75
C HIS A 184 9.19 -8.59 -21.64
N LEU A 185 8.69 -9.46 -20.78
CA LEU A 185 7.27 -9.68 -20.53
C LEU A 185 6.78 -8.75 -19.40
N PRO A 186 5.58 -8.14 -19.54
CA PRO A 186 5.00 -7.34 -18.48
C PRO A 186 4.80 -8.14 -17.18
N VAL A 187 5.36 -7.64 -16.08
CA VAL A 187 5.15 -8.16 -14.74
C VAL A 187 4.12 -7.28 -14.03
N VAL A 188 3.02 -7.88 -13.58
CA VAL A 188 1.89 -7.18 -12.97
C VAL A 188 1.68 -7.70 -11.56
N ALA A 189 1.48 -6.76 -10.61
CA ALA A 189 1.18 -7.09 -9.23
C ALA A 189 0.20 -6.06 -8.63
N ASP A 190 -0.81 -6.58 -7.94
CA ASP A 190 -1.68 -5.83 -7.06
C ASP A 190 -1.20 -6.03 -5.62
N PHE A 191 -1.07 -4.95 -4.87
CA PHE A 191 -0.75 -5.00 -3.44
C PHE A 191 -1.91 -4.47 -2.61
N SER A 192 -2.07 -5.07 -1.44
CA SER A 192 -2.87 -4.55 -0.33
C SER A 192 -1.94 -4.18 0.83
N PHE A 193 -2.43 -3.38 1.76
CA PHE A 193 -1.66 -3.05 2.96
C PHE A 193 -1.86 -4.14 4.00
N SER A 194 -0.76 -4.66 4.53
CA SER A 194 -0.80 -5.69 5.56
C SER A 194 -1.56 -5.18 6.78
N SER A 195 -2.56 -5.93 7.23
CA SER A 195 -3.32 -5.61 8.45
C SER A 195 -2.51 -6.00 9.69
N GLY A 196 -1.28 -5.49 9.80
CA GLY A 196 -0.31 -5.86 10.82
C GLY A 196 -0.43 -5.00 12.07
N ASN A 197 -0.48 -5.65 13.25
CA ASN A 197 -0.58 -5.09 14.60
C ASN A 197 0.49 -4.03 14.94
N GLY A 198 0.35 -2.81 14.44
CA GLY A 198 0.98 -1.63 15.00
C GLY A 198 0.45 -1.37 16.41
N THR A 199 1.02 -2.03 17.41
CA THR A 199 0.97 -1.50 18.79
C THR A 199 1.76 -0.20 18.79
N HIS A 200 1.09 0.91 18.47
CA HIS A 200 1.64 2.25 18.60
C HIS A 200 1.87 2.60 20.08
N SER A 201 2.94 2.07 20.66
CA SER A 201 3.53 2.59 21.88
C SER A 201 4.65 3.56 21.49
N GLY A 202 4.28 4.83 21.34
CA GLY A 202 5.24 5.90 21.03
C GLY A 202 4.59 7.27 20.76
N SER A 203 4.11 7.93 21.83
CA SER A 203 3.81 9.38 21.90
C SER A 203 2.70 9.97 20.99
N GLY A 204 1.44 9.75 21.38
CA GLY A 204 0.54 10.85 21.76
C GLY A 204 0.01 11.86 20.72
N LEU A 205 0.06 11.58 19.41
CA LEU A 205 -0.68 12.37 18.43
C LEU A 205 -1.62 11.45 17.65
N LEU A 206 -2.93 11.68 17.79
CA LEU A 206 -3.92 10.99 16.95
C LEU A 206 -3.74 11.49 15.51
N GLN A 207 -3.54 10.59 14.55
CA GLN A 207 -3.45 10.89 13.13
C GLN A 207 -4.83 10.93 12.49
N PRO A 208 -5.08 11.64 11.37
CA PRO A 208 -6.38 11.68 10.70
C PRO A 208 -7.07 10.30 10.48
N ASN A 209 -6.28 9.23 10.34
CA ASN A 209 -6.77 7.85 10.22
C ASN A 209 -7.19 7.18 11.55
N ASP A 210 -6.87 7.78 12.70
CA ASP A 210 -7.42 7.40 14.01
C ASP A 210 -8.88 7.86 14.20
N PHE A 211 -9.47 8.53 13.20
CA PHE A 211 -10.89 8.81 13.22
C PHE A 211 -11.69 7.50 13.28
N LYS A 212 -12.39 7.33 14.39
CA LYS A 212 -13.23 6.17 14.65
C LYS A 212 -14.63 6.66 14.98
N LEU A 213 -15.62 6.27 14.18
CA LEU A 213 -17.03 6.31 14.58
C LEU A 213 -17.44 4.89 14.97
N GLU A 214 -17.70 4.67 16.24
CA GLU A 214 -18.09 3.36 16.74
C GLU A 214 -19.54 3.04 16.39
N GLN A 215 -19.87 1.75 16.38
CA GLN A 215 -21.27 1.35 16.38
C GLN A 215 -21.94 1.87 17.66
N ASN A 216 -23.12 2.47 17.55
CA ASN A 216 -23.87 2.92 18.72
C ASN A 216 -24.12 1.74 19.68
N TYR A 217 -24.06 1.98 20.99
CA TYR A 217 -24.33 0.96 21.99
C TYR A 217 -25.35 1.46 23.02
N PRO A 218 -26.42 0.69 23.28
CA PRO A 218 -26.76 -0.59 22.63
C PRO A 218 -27.22 -0.41 21.16
N ASN A 219 -27.14 -1.47 20.36
CA ASN A 219 -27.78 -1.59 19.04
C ASN A 219 -28.17 -3.06 18.75
N PRO A 220 -29.45 -3.42 18.65
CA PRO A 220 -30.63 -2.56 18.78
C PRO A 220 -30.74 -1.90 20.17
N PHE A 221 -31.41 -0.75 20.25
CA PHE A 221 -31.63 -0.03 21.52
C PHE A 221 -33.10 0.20 21.80
N ASN A 222 -33.42 0.35 23.09
CA ASN A 222 -34.72 0.84 23.56
C ASN A 222 -34.50 2.20 24.23
N SER A 223 -35.32 3.17 23.86
CA SER A 223 -35.35 4.53 24.40
C SER A 223 -34.12 5.40 24.07
N ASN A 224 -32.89 4.98 24.36
CA ASN A 224 -31.68 5.77 24.08
C ASN A 224 -30.47 4.92 23.67
N THR A 225 -29.48 5.55 23.03
CA THR A 225 -28.21 4.92 22.65
C THR A 225 -27.06 5.92 22.70
N ILE A 226 -25.83 5.43 22.87
CA ILE A 226 -24.63 6.25 22.90
C ILE A 226 -23.85 6.03 21.61
N ILE A 227 -23.51 7.13 20.94
CA ILE A 227 -22.64 7.18 19.76
C ILE A 227 -21.27 7.67 20.22
N LYS A 228 -20.25 6.83 20.08
CA LYS A 228 -18.88 7.16 20.44
C LYS A 228 -18.04 7.43 19.21
N PHE A 229 -17.17 8.43 19.30
CA PHE A 229 -16.19 8.68 18.26
C PHE A 229 -14.88 9.23 18.80
N ILE A 230 -13.81 9.01 18.03
CA ILE A 230 -12.48 9.59 18.26
C ILE A 230 -12.25 10.61 17.16
N LEU A 231 -11.94 11.85 17.56
CA LEU A 231 -11.57 12.92 16.65
C LEU A 231 -10.05 13.11 16.68
N PRO A 232 -9.35 12.85 15.57
CA PRO A 232 -7.89 12.86 15.56
C PRO A 232 -7.28 14.25 15.45
N GLN A 233 -8.06 15.24 15.04
CA GLN A 233 -7.60 16.62 14.90
C GLN A 233 -8.73 17.60 15.19
N LYS A 234 -8.36 18.80 15.63
CA LYS A 234 -9.36 19.86 15.88
C LYS A 234 -10.14 20.18 14.61
N SER A 235 -11.44 19.88 14.60
CA SER A 235 -12.30 20.01 13.42
C SER A 235 -13.67 20.57 13.79
N GLU A 236 -14.34 21.18 12.81
CA GLU A 236 -15.79 21.40 12.87
C GLU A 236 -16.49 20.07 12.60
N VAL A 237 -17.38 19.67 13.50
CA VAL A 237 -18.05 18.36 13.50
C VAL A 237 -19.55 18.58 13.41
N ASN A 238 -20.20 17.82 12.52
CA ASN A 238 -21.65 17.71 12.41
C ASN A 238 -22.06 16.25 12.58
N LEU A 239 -23.00 15.98 13.49
CA LEU A 239 -23.55 14.66 13.76
C LEU A 239 -25.08 14.77 13.71
N ALA A 240 -25.69 14.13 12.71
CA ALA A 240 -27.12 14.17 12.48
C ALA A 240 -27.70 12.77 12.30
N VAL A 241 -28.98 12.62 12.62
CA VAL A 241 -29.74 11.37 12.45
C VAL A 241 -30.76 11.55 11.34
N TYR A 242 -30.88 10.53 10.51
CA TYR A 242 -31.84 10.41 9.42
C TYR A 242 -32.62 9.10 9.55
N ASP A 243 -33.83 9.05 9.00
CA ASP A 243 -34.58 7.81 8.88
C ASP A 243 -34.10 6.97 7.67
N ILE A 244 -34.74 5.83 7.41
CA ILE A 244 -34.38 4.95 6.30
C ILE A 244 -34.69 5.54 4.91
N ASN A 245 -35.58 6.53 4.83
CA ASN A 245 -35.91 7.23 3.60
C ASN A 245 -34.96 8.41 3.34
N GLY A 246 -34.04 8.70 4.27
CA GLY A 246 -33.13 9.83 4.21
C GLY A 246 -33.75 11.14 4.72
N GLU A 247 -34.91 11.08 5.37
CA GLU A 247 -35.52 12.25 6.00
C GLU A 247 -34.75 12.62 7.26
N PHE A 248 -34.49 13.93 7.44
CA PHE A 248 -33.78 14.45 8.60
C PHE A 248 -34.62 14.27 9.87
N VAL A 249 -34.01 13.75 10.93
CA VAL A 249 -34.66 13.50 12.22
C VAL A 249 -34.19 14.50 13.28
N LYS A 250 -32.88 14.61 13.51
CA LYS A 250 -32.31 15.45 14.59
C LYS A 250 -30.84 15.72 14.40
N THR A 251 -30.37 16.91 14.76
CA THR A 251 -28.93 17.19 14.94
C THR A 251 -28.51 16.88 16.37
N LEU A 252 -27.55 15.98 16.56
CA LEU A 252 -27.05 15.60 17.88
C LEU A 252 -25.85 16.44 18.33
N LEU A 253 -25.03 16.90 17.39
CA LEU A 253 -23.87 17.73 17.65
C LEU A 253 -23.53 18.56 16.41
N SER A 254 -23.36 19.87 16.58
CA SER A 254 -22.80 20.75 15.55
C SER A 254 -21.88 21.76 16.23
N SER A 255 -20.58 21.48 16.25
CA SER A 255 -19.60 22.30 16.98
C SER A 255 -18.16 22.05 16.55
N LYS A 256 -17.28 23.00 16.88
CA LYS A 256 -15.83 22.85 16.73
C LYS A 256 -15.25 22.13 17.94
N LEU A 257 -14.74 20.92 17.72
CA LEU A 257 -14.19 20.06 18.77
C LEU A 257 -12.66 19.99 18.69
N ALA A 258 -12.01 19.82 19.84
CA ALA A 258 -10.59 19.53 19.92
C ALA A 258 -10.33 18.05 19.61
N ILE A 259 -9.06 17.69 19.40
CA ILE A 259 -8.61 16.30 19.39
C ILE A 259 -9.07 15.56 20.66
N GLY A 260 -9.59 14.34 20.52
CA GLY A 260 -9.99 13.50 21.65
C GLY A 260 -11.18 12.57 21.38
N SER A 261 -11.58 11.85 22.42
CA SER A 261 -12.72 10.91 22.37
C SER A 261 -13.99 11.55 22.92
N TYR A 262 -15.11 11.31 22.24
CA TYR A 262 -16.41 11.89 22.56
C TYR A 262 -17.49 10.81 22.64
N SER A 263 -18.55 11.11 23.39
CA SER A 263 -19.72 10.24 23.55
C SER A 263 -20.96 11.12 23.52
N ILE A 264 -21.83 10.88 22.55
CA ILE A 264 -23.07 11.64 22.32
C ILE A 264 -24.26 10.72 22.52
N LEU A 265 -25.22 11.16 23.34
CA LEU A 265 -26.46 10.43 23.58
C LEU A 265 -27.50 10.81 22.52
N TRP A 266 -28.18 9.82 21.95
CA TRP A 266 -29.46 10.04 21.29
C TRP A 266 -30.57 9.40 22.10
N ASP A 267 -31.63 10.16 22.35
CA ASP A 267 -32.80 9.81 23.15
C ASP A 267 -33.97 9.26 22.32
N GLY A 268 -33.72 8.93 21.04
CA GLY A 268 -34.76 8.43 20.13
C GLY A 268 -35.92 9.41 19.95
N THR A 269 -35.62 10.71 19.93
CA THR A 269 -36.57 11.76 19.59
C THR A 269 -36.10 12.51 18.34
N GLU A 270 -37.04 13.16 17.67
CA GLU A 270 -36.77 14.15 16.61
C GLU A 270 -36.47 15.54 17.21
N GLU A 271 -36.14 16.51 16.36
CA GLU A 271 -35.82 17.89 16.76
C GLU A 271 -36.94 18.55 17.59
N SER A 272 -38.20 18.20 17.36
CA SER A 272 -39.38 18.69 18.10
C SER A 272 -39.50 18.14 19.53
N GLY A 273 -38.68 17.14 19.89
CA GLY A 273 -38.77 16.40 21.15
C GLY A 273 -39.79 15.26 21.14
N ILE A 274 -40.46 15.01 20.02
CA ILE A 274 -41.39 13.88 19.87
C ILE A 274 -40.60 12.58 19.65
N GLU A 275 -41.08 11.50 20.23
CA GLU A 275 -40.52 10.17 20.06
C GLU A 275 -40.66 9.66 18.61
N VAL A 276 -39.58 9.09 18.07
CA VAL A 276 -39.61 8.45 16.75
C VAL A 276 -40.02 6.97 16.87
N SER A 277 -40.59 6.41 15.80
CA SER A 277 -41.09 5.03 15.77
C SER A 277 -39.97 3.97 15.79
N SER A 278 -40.31 2.73 16.14
CA SER A 278 -39.39 1.59 15.96
C SER A 278 -38.99 1.45 14.49
N GLY A 279 -37.69 1.32 14.21
CA GLY A 279 -37.19 1.37 12.84
C GLY A 279 -35.67 1.44 12.70
N VAL A 280 -35.24 1.59 11.45
CA VAL A 280 -33.82 1.77 11.10
C VAL A 280 -33.55 3.25 10.90
N TYR A 281 -32.47 3.73 11.52
CA TYR A 281 -32.00 5.10 11.46
C TYR A 281 -30.53 5.13 11.02
N ILE A 282 -30.14 6.20 10.35
CA ILE A 282 -28.76 6.42 9.91
C ILE A 282 -28.18 7.60 10.69
N CYS A 283 -27.14 7.32 11.46
CA CYS A 283 -26.29 8.34 12.07
C CYS A 283 -25.26 8.80 11.03
N ASN A 284 -25.29 10.06 10.63
CA ASN A 284 -24.32 10.69 9.73
C ASN A 284 -23.35 11.56 10.53
N PHE A 285 -22.06 11.32 10.39
CA PHE A 285 -20.99 12.09 11.02
C PHE A 285 -20.13 12.74 9.94
N GLU A 286 -19.93 14.05 10.04
CA GLU A 286 -19.14 14.84 9.11
C GLU A 286 -18.10 15.68 9.86
N PHE A 287 -16.88 15.74 9.32
CA PHE A 287 -15.87 16.71 9.73
C PHE A 287 -14.93 17.03 8.55
N GLY A 288 -14.71 18.30 8.26
CA GLY A 288 -13.93 18.69 7.08
C GLY A 288 -14.51 18.08 5.79
N CYS A 289 -13.71 17.29 5.07
CA CYS A 289 -14.12 16.55 3.86
C CYS A 289 -14.54 15.09 4.14
N TYR A 290 -14.53 14.64 5.39
CA TYR A 290 -14.84 13.27 5.76
C TYR A 290 -16.31 13.13 6.15
N SER A 291 -16.94 12.05 5.68
CA SER A 291 -18.27 11.60 6.12
C SER A 291 -18.24 10.11 6.46
N LYS A 292 -18.89 9.71 7.55
CA LYS A 292 -19.15 8.30 7.89
C LYS A 292 -20.59 8.13 8.38
N HIS A 293 -21.15 6.96 8.09
CA HIS A 293 -22.49 6.61 8.49
C HIS A 293 -22.53 5.35 9.37
N LYS A 294 -23.46 5.29 10.32
CA LYS A 294 -23.77 4.08 11.10
C LYS A 294 -25.26 3.82 11.13
N LYS A 295 -25.63 2.57 10.83
CA LYS A 295 -26.99 2.07 10.96
C LYS A 295 -27.32 1.82 12.43
N MET A 296 -28.42 2.38 12.91
CA MET A 296 -28.97 2.21 14.25
C MET A 296 -30.35 1.57 14.14
N ILE A 297 -30.69 0.66 15.07
CA ILE A 297 -31.97 -0.03 15.11
C ILE A 297 -32.65 0.31 16.43
N LEU A 298 -33.74 1.06 16.34
CA LEU A 298 -34.58 1.40 17.49
C LEU A 298 -35.69 0.36 17.63
N ILE A 299 -35.82 -0.20 18.84
CA ILE A 299 -36.92 -1.08 19.24
C ILE A 299 -37.57 -0.50 20.49
N ARG A 300 -38.82 -0.10 20.35
CA ARG A 300 -39.72 0.29 21.44
C ARG A 300 -40.96 -0.59 21.44
#